data_AF-A0A8C2YR53-F1
#
_entry.id   AF-A0A8C2YR53-F1
#
_cell.length_a   1.000
_cell.length_b   1.000
_cell.length_c   1.000
_cell.angle_alpha   90.00
_cell.angle_beta   90.00
_cell.angle_gamma   90.00
#
_symmetry.space_group_name_H-M   'P 1'
#
loop_
_entity.id
_entity.type
_entity.pdbx_description
1 polymer ?
#
loop_
_entity_poly.entity_id
_entity_poly.type
_entity_poly.pdbx_seq_one_letter_code
_entity_poly.pdbx_strand_id
1 'polypeptide(L)' 'WQISHTHCMWQMTLNQRRNPYAILRMQDTMERELALANKQLLVVRRAALHQLFEKEHQQYQQELSQMGKAFYVERL' A
#
# COMPACT_ATOMS: atom_id res chain seq x y z
N TRP A 1 16.03 46.67 -19.83
CA TRP A 1 14.65 46.22 -20.09
C TRP A 1 14.59 45.09 -21.11
N GLN A 2 15.03 45.26 -22.37
CA GLN A 2 14.99 44.17 -23.36
C GLN A 2 15.95 43.01 -23.04
N ILE A 3 17.18 43.30 -22.60
CA ILE A 3 18.21 42.29 -22.27
C ILE A 3 17.83 41.47 -21.03
N SER A 4 17.23 42.10 -20.03
CA SER A 4 16.72 41.42 -18.83
C SER A 4 15.52 40.51 -19.17
N HIS A 5 14.69 40.91 -20.12
CA HIS A 5 13.54 40.12 -20.57
C HIS A 5 13.97 38.88 -21.35
N THR A 6 14.93 39.02 -22.27
CA THR A 6 15.49 37.87 -23.00
C THR A 6 16.23 36.90 -22.08
N HIS A 7 16.97 37.40 -21.09
CA HIS A 7 17.62 36.56 -20.08
C HIS A 7 16.61 35.80 -19.22
N CYS A 8 15.53 36.46 -18.77
CA CYS A 8 14.45 35.82 -18.01
C CYS A 8 13.77 34.70 -18.82
N MET A 9 13.42 34.97 -20.08
CA MET A 9 12.82 33.95 -20.96
C MET A 9 13.76 32.76 -21.22
N TRP A 10 15.07 33.02 -21.38
CA TRP A 10 16.08 31.96 -21.50
C TRP A 10 16.18 31.12 -20.23
N GLN A 11 16.12 31.75 -19.06
CA GLN A 11 16.19 31.05 -17.78
C GLN A 11 14.95 30.18 -17.53
N MET A 12 13.77 30.67 -17.90
CA MET A 12 12.51 29.91 -17.81
C MET A 12 12.51 28.70 -18.75
N THR A 13 12.89 28.89 -20.01
CA THR A 13 12.97 27.78 -20.99
C THR A 13 14.04 26.75 -20.64
N LEU A 14 15.16 27.17 -20.06
CA LEU A 14 16.14 26.25 -19.49
C LEU A 14 15.56 25.45 -18.33
N ASN A 15 14.94 26.10 -17.34
CA ASN A 15 14.33 25.40 -16.19
C ASN A 15 13.24 24.40 -16.63
N GLN A 16 12.47 24.75 -17.66
CA GLN A 16 11.45 23.89 -18.24
C GLN A 16 12.02 22.66 -18.96
N ARG A 17 13.25 22.75 -19.51
CA ARG A 17 13.97 21.63 -20.14
C ARG A 17 14.82 20.83 -19.16
N ARG A 18 15.24 21.41 -18.04
CA ARG A 18 16.38 20.94 -17.23
C ARG A 18 16.01 20.12 -16.00
N ASN A 19 14.78 19.64 -15.82
CA ASN A 19 14.54 18.72 -14.71
C ASN A 19 13.87 17.39 -15.06
N PRO A 20 14.47 16.58 -15.97
CA PRO A 20 14.13 15.16 -16.06
C PRO A 20 14.25 14.46 -14.70
N TYR A 21 15.15 14.92 -13.82
CA TYR A 21 15.29 14.41 -12.45
C TYR A 21 14.12 14.79 -11.53
N ALA A 22 13.32 15.82 -11.82
CA ALA A 22 12.11 16.11 -11.04
C ALA A 22 11.05 15.05 -11.28
N ILE A 23 10.87 14.62 -12.53
CA ILE A 23 9.96 13.54 -12.89
C ILE A 23 10.43 12.22 -12.26
N LEU A 24 11.73 11.91 -12.36
CA LEU A 24 12.30 10.71 -11.73
C LEU A 24 12.15 10.72 -10.21
N ARG A 25 12.35 11.88 -9.54
CA ARG A 25 12.13 12.00 -8.09
C ARG A 25 10.66 11.83 -7.72
N MET A 26 9.74 12.39 -8.52
CA MET A 26 8.30 12.21 -8.30
C MET A 26 7.88 10.74 -8.47
N GLN A 27 8.45 10.04 -9.45
CA GLN A 27 8.21 8.60 -9.65
C GLN A 27 8.73 7.79 -8.46
N ASP A 28 9.96 8.02 -8.00
CA ASP A 28 10.52 7.34 -6.83
C ASP A 28 9.70 7.62 -5.56
N THR A 29 9.25 8.86 -5.34
CA THR A 29 8.36 9.17 -4.21
C THR A 29 7.02 8.43 -4.31
N MET A 30 6.44 8.38 -5.50
CA MET A 30 5.16 7.69 -5.73
C MET A 30 5.31 6.17 -5.51
N GLU A 31 6.39 5.56 -6.00
CA GLU A 31 6.66 4.14 -5.77
C GLU A 31 6.82 3.81 -4.29
N ARG A 32 7.49 4.67 -3.51
CA ARG A 32 7.63 4.51 -2.07
C ARG A 32 6.28 4.62 -1.35
N GLU A 33 5.46 5.60 -1.71
CA GLU A 33 4.12 5.77 -1.15
C GLU A 33 3.22 4.58 -1.46
N LEU A 34 3.24 4.08 -2.71
CA LEU A 34 2.51 2.87 -3.10
C LEU A 34 2.99 1.64 -2.35
N ALA A 35 4.30 1.47 -2.16
CA ALA A 35 4.85 0.37 -1.38
C ALA A 35 4.40 0.41 0.08
N LEU A 36 4.34 1.59 0.70
CA LEU A 36 3.82 1.76 2.06
C LEU A 36 2.32 1.47 2.14
N ALA A 37 1.53 1.99 1.20
CA ALA A 37 0.10 1.72 1.12
C ALA A 37 -0.19 0.22 0.95
N ASN A 38 0.57 -0.46 0.07
CA ASN A 38 0.44 -1.90 -0.12
C ASN A 38 0.79 -2.70 1.14
N LYS A 39 1.83 -2.30 1.89
CA LYS A 39 2.15 -2.92 3.18
C LYS A 39 0.99 -2.79 4.16
N GLN A 40 0.40 -1.60 4.28
CA GLN A 40 -0.74 -1.35 5.15
C GLN A 40 -1.98 -2.16 4.71
N LEU A 41 -2.26 -2.20 3.41
CA LEU A 41 -3.35 -2.99 2.84
C LEU A 41 -3.22 -4.49 3.17
N LEU A 42 -2.01 -5.04 3.08
CA LEU A 42 -1.76 -6.44 3.41
C LEU A 42 -2.02 -6.75 4.88
N VAL A 43 -1.66 -5.84 5.79
CA VAL A 43 -1.94 -5.99 7.23
C VAL A 43 -3.44 -6.01 7.48
N VAL A 44 -4.18 -5.06 6.90
CA VAL A 44 -5.64 -4.98 7.03
C VAL A 44 -6.30 -6.23 6.46
N ARG A 45 -5.87 -6.69 5.28
CA ARG A 45 -6.40 -7.90 4.65
C ARG A 45 -6.15 -9.14 5.49
N ARG A 46 -4.96 -9.29 6.08
CA ARG A 46 -4.65 -10.40 6.99
C ARG A 46 -5.53 -10.38 8.22
N ALA A 47 -5.72 -9.22 8.85
CA ALA A 47 -6.60 -9.08 10.01
C ALA A 47 -8.06 -9.44 9.66
N ALA A 48 -8.55 -8.98 8.52
CA ALA A 48 -9.89 -9.32 8.04
C ALA A 48 -10.06 -10.83 7.77
N LEU A 49 -9.05 -11.48 7.17
CA LEU A 49 -9.05 -12.92 6.94
C LEU A 49 -9.03 -13.70 8.25
N HIS A 50 -8.20 -13.30 9.23
CA HIS A 50 -8.19 -13.91 10.56
C HIS A 50 -9.58 -13.83 11.21
N GLN A 51 -10.22 -12.66 11.16
CA GLN A 51 -11.56 -12.48 11.73
C GLN A 51 -12.62 -13.38 11.05
N LEU A 52 -12.52 -13.58 9.73
CA LEU A 52 -13.43 -14.49 9.02
C LEU A 52 -13.21 -15.94 9.45
N PHE A 53 -11.95 -16.39 9.50
CA PHE A 53 -11.63 -17.75 9.93
C PHE A 53 -11.99 -18.01 11.39
N GLU A 54 -11.86 -17.04 12.28
CA GLU A 54 -12.29 -17.18 13.67
C GLU A 54 -13.80 -17.43 13.78
N LYS A 55 -14.61 -16.71 12.99
CA LYS A 55 -16.06 -16.92 12.94
C LYS A 55 -16.43 -18.30 12.40
N GLU A 56 -15.81 -18.70 11.30
CA GLU A 56 -16.02 -20.02 10.71
C GLU A 56 -15.60 -21.13 11.68
N HIS A 57 -14.46 -20.97 12.35
CA HIS A 57 -13.98 -21.93 13.33
C HIS A 57 -14.95 -22.09 14.50
N GLN A 58 -15.48 -20.99 15.04
CA GLN A 58 -16.50 -21.02 16.08
C GLN A 58 -17.76 -21.74 15.62
N GLN A 59 -18.22 -21.46 14.40
CA GLN A 59 -19.37 -22.13 13.82
C GLN A 59 -19.14 -23.65 13.72
N TYR A 60 -18.02 -24.08 13.13
CA TYR A 60 -17.71 -25.50 13.01
C TYR A 60 -17.55 -26.19 14.37
N GLN A 61 -16.97 -25.52 15.36
CA GLN A 61 -16.85 -26.06 16.70
C GLN A 61 -18.22 -26.32 17.33
N GLN A 62 -19.18 -25.40 17.13
CA GLN A 62 -20.55 -25.59 17.60
C GLN A 62 -21.23 -26.76 16.89
N GLU A 63 -21.14 -26.84 15.56
CA GLU A 63 -21.72 -27.93 14.77
C GLU A 63 -21.16 -29.30 15.19
N LEU A 64 -19.84 -29.40 15.38
CA LEU A 64 -19.21 -30.64 15.84
C LEU A 64 -19.67 -31.02 17.25
N SER A 65 -19.77 -30.04 18.16
CA SER A 65 -20.22 -30.29 19.54
C SER A 65 -21.65 -30.83 19.58
N GLN A 66 -22.54 -30.36 18.70
CA GLN A 66 -23.90 -30.89 18.56
C GLN A 66 -23.89 -32.35 18.08
N MET A 67 -22.92 -32.74 17.27
CA MET A 67 -22.71 -34.12 16.82
C MET A 67 -21.92 -34.97 17.83
N GLY A 68 -21.57 -34.43 19.01
CA GLY A 68 -20.74 -35.11 20.02
C GLY A 68 -19.27 -35.30 19.60
N LYS A 69 -18.81 -34.57 18.58
CA LYS A 69 -17.43 -34.57 18.09
C LYS A 69 -16.72 -33.28 18.53
N ALA A 70 -15.39 -33.32 18.58
CA ALA A 70 -14.58 -32.16 18.93
C ALA A 70 -13.55 -31.88 17.83
N PHE A 71 -13.15 -30.62 17.70
CA PHE A 71 -12.11 -30.21 16.76
C PHE A 71 -10.74 -30.67 17.28
N TYR A 72 -9.91 -31.27 16.42
CA TYR A 72 -8.54 -31.62 16.77
C TYR A 72 -7.66 -30.36 16.79
N VAL A 73 -7.04 -30.08 17.93
CA VAL A 73 -6.07 -29.00 18.08
C VAL A 73 -4.75 -29.62 18.52
N GLU A 74 -3.75 -29.55 17.65
CA GLU A 74 -2.39 -29.98 17.97
C GLU A 74 -1.81 -29.01 19.02
N ARG A 75 -1.49 -29.54 20.21
CA ARG A 75 -0.82 -28.77 21.26
C ARG A 75 0.68 -28.85 21.02
N LEU A 76 1.30 -27.72 20.70
CA LEU A 76 2.77 -27.56 20.66
C LEU A 76 3.32 -27.34 22.07
#